data_AF-A0A0G0WVC1-F1
#
_entry.id   AF-A0A0G0WVC1-F1
#
_cell.length_a   1.000
_cell.length_b   1.000
_cell.length_c   1.000
_cell.angle_alpha   90.00
_cell.angle_beta   90.00
_cell.angle_gamma   90.00
#
_symmetry.space_group_name_H-M   'P 1'
#
loop_
_entity.id
_entity.type
_entity.pdbx_description
1 polymer ?
#
loop_
_entity_poly.entity_id
_entity_poly.type
_entity_poly.pdbx_seq_one_letter_code
_entity_poly.pdbx_strand_id
1 'polypeptide(L)'
;MRFLSYFHDPDDLFYKILTETPIPAELKGSIVAVTPETTIKIYELVRNLGFRIVEGGPYGYGRIVSLKESIKDSNSEYFFVCDFDKMLHWLRTDPEEFKRILESKPRSDLTVISRSPKALETYPKAWTETEHIASKILEKIIGKYVDLMNGPYILNRKAAEIITANSVETGVGSCAEWCILASQARLNIGVINVDGLTWEDPDRYTSSISKYHNFEEWKDITFDSLYEWRKRVEFLHKQVEVMIRLNEEPVNPKYPDVKNKILEDV
;
A
#
# COMPACT_ATOMS: atom_id res chain seq x y z
N MET A 1 6.04 -15.64 -1.31
CA MET A 1 5.06 -14.59 -1.63
C MET A 1 5.67 -13.66 -2.67
N ARG A 2 4.88 -13.08 -3.59
CA ARG A 2 5.36 -12.12 -4.59
C ARG A 2 5.20 -10.70 -4.05
N PHE A 3 6.29 -9.96 -3.91
CA PHE A 3 6.21 -8.54 -3.59
C PHE A 3 5.84 -7.72 -4.82
N LEU A 4 5.07 -6.65 -4.61
CA LEU A 4 4.77 -5.64 -5.61
C LEU A 4 4.50 -4.28 -4.97
N SER A 5 4.74 -3.23 -5.75
CA SER A 5 4.81 -1.88 -5.21
C SER A 5 4.38 -0.81 -6.19
N TYR A 6 4.08 0.36 -5.63
CA TYR A 6 3.95 1.64 -6.31
C TYR A 6 5.07 2.58 -5.87
N PHE A 7 5.57 3.44 -6.77
CA PHE A 7 6.59 4.43 -6.45
C PHE A 7 6.46 5.72 -7.26
N HIS A 8 6.65 6.86 -6.58
CA HIS A 8 6.62 8.21 -7.14
C HIS A 8 7.75 9.03 -6.50
N ASP A 9 8.72 9.46 -7.30
CA ASP A 9 9.82 10.32 -6.82
C ASP A 9 10.26 11.32 -7.91
N PRO A 10 9.50 12.42 -8.10
CA PRO A 10 9.81 13.43 -9.12
C PRO A 10 11.02 14.32 -8.76
N ASP A 11 11.42 14.34 -7.49
CA ASP A 11 12.38 15.29 -6.92
C ASP A 11 13.69 14.61 -6.45
N ASP A 12 13.92 13.35 -6.82
CA ASP A 12 15.09 12.53 -6.41
C ASP A 12 15.27 12.39 -4.89
N LEU A 13 14.21 12.57 -4.09
CA LEU A 13 14.29 12.59 -2.63
C LEU A 13 14.72 11.24 -2.06
N PHE A 14 14.45 10.15 -2.78
CA PHE A 14 14.83 8.80 -2.36
C PHE A 14 16.20 8.36 -2.87
N TYR A 15 16.93 9.18 -3.65
CA TYR A 15 18.20 8.75 -4.24
C TYR A 15 19.17 8.15 -3.19
N LYS A 16 19.39 8.89 -2.09
CA LYS A 16 20.27 8.44 -1.00
C LYS A 16 19.74 7.18 -0.32
N ILE A 17 18.44 7.14 -0.02
CA ILE A 17 17.78 6.01 0.64
C ILE A 17 17.94 4.75 -0.22
N LEU A 18 17.71 4.84 -1.52
CA LEU A 18 17.85 3.73 -2.46
C LEU A 18 19.28 3.20 -2.55
N THR A 19 20.28 4.08 -2.53
CA THR A 19 21.69 3.66 -2.58
C THR A 19 22.19 3.01 -1.30
N GLU A 20 21.58 3.34 -0.16
CA GLU A 20 22.04 2.89 1.16
C GLU A 20 21.23 1.71 1.71
N THR A 21 20.02 1.48 1.21
CA THR A 21 19.12 0.45 1.73
C THR A 21 19.48 -0.92 1.13
N PRO A 22 19.87 -1.91 1.96
CA PRO A 22 20.15 -3.24 1.45
C PRO A 22 18.84 -3.92 1.01
N ILE A 23 18.75 -4.27 -0.28
CA ILE A 23 17.58 -4.96 -0.84
C ILE A 23 17.77 -6.48 -0.71
N PRO A 24 16.88 -7.19 0.03
CA PRO A 24 16.91 -8.65 0.13
C PRO A 24 16.80 -9.32 -1.25
N ALA A 25 17.47 -10.46 -1.42
CA ALA A 25 17.48 -11.18 -2.69
C ALA A 25 16.08 -11.66 -3.10
N GLU A 26 15.23 -11.95 -2.13
CA GLU A 26 13.85 -12.40 -2.27
C GLU A 26 12.95 -11.33 -2.91
N LEU A 27 13.32 -10.04 -2.81
CA LEU A 27 12.60 -8.95 -3.46
C LEU A 27 13.01 -8.76 -4.92
N LYS A 28 14.15 -9.31 -5.35
CA LYS A 28 14.61 -9.16 -6.73
C LYS A 28 13.62 -9.78 -7.73
N GLY A 29 13.48 -9.11 -8.86
CA GLY A 29 12.50 -9.40 -9.89
C GLY A 29 11.09 -8.94 -9.55
N SER A 30 10.80 -8.44 -8.35
CA SER A 30 9.47 -7.93 -7.97
C SER A 30 9.06 -6.73 -8.81
N ILE A 31 7.75 -6.51 -8.94
CA ILE A 31 7.21 -5.49 -9.83
C ILE A 31 6.99 -4.19 -9.07
N VAL A 32 7.51 -3.09 -9.61
CA VAL A 32 7.31 -1.75 -9.10
C VAL A 32 6.66 -0.92 -10.20
N ALA A 33 5.44 -0.43 -9.98
CA ALA A 33 4.82 0.55 -10.84
C ALA A 33 5.37 1.93 -10.52
N VAL A 34 6.08 2.54 -11.47
CA VAL A 34 6.75 3.83 -11.30
C VAL A 34 6.00 4.90 -12.09
N THR A 35 5.71 6.05 -11.48
CA THR A 35 4.97 7.10 -12.21
C THR A 35 5.82 7.75 -13.31
N PRO A 36 5.20 8.29 -14.37
CA PRO A 36 5.92 9.01 -15.44
C PRO A 36 6.70 10.23 -14.96
N GLU A 37 6.30 10.84 -13.84
CA GLU A 37 6.98 11.99 -13.24
C GLU A 37 8.25 11.62 -12.49
N THR A 38 8.44 10.35 -12.13
CA THR A 38 9.66 9.88 -11.47
C THR A 38 10.84 10.05 -12.41
N THR A 39 11.95 10.61 -11.92
CA THR A 39 13.09 10.92 -12.78
C THR A 39 13.72 9.67 -13.37
N ILE A 40 14.35 9.80 -14.54
CA ILE A 40 15.08 8.69 -15.18
C ILE A 40 16.21 8.14 -14.29
N LYS A 41 16.80 8.99 -13.44
CA LYS A 41 17.86 8.61 -12.52
C LYS A 41 17.34 7.66 -11.44
N ILE A 42 16.19 7.97 -10.86
CA ILE A 42 15.53 7.09 -9.88
C ILE A 42 15.01 5.82 -10.54
N TYR A 43 14.43 5.93 -11.73
CA TYR A 43 13.99 4.79 -12.53
C TYR A 43 15.12 3.78 -12.74
N GLU A 44 16.28 4.22 -13.24
CA GLU A 44 17.42 3.34 -13.48
C GLU A 44 17.98 2.76 -12.18
N LEU A 45 17.96 3.52 -11.08
CA LEU A 45 18.40 3.02 -9.78
C LEU A 45 17.51 1.87 -9.28
N VAL A 46 16.19 2.03 -9.34
CA VAL A 46 15.22 0.97 -8.98
C VAL A 46 15.42 -0.27 -9.84
N ARG A 47 15.64 -0.09 -11.15
CA ARG A 47 15.94 -1.20 -12.07
C ARG A 47 17.25 -1.91 -11.70
N ASN A 48 18.31 -1.16 -11.40
CA ASN A 48 19.62 -1.70 -11.03
C ASN A 48 19.62 -2.44 -9.68
N LEU A 49 18.70 -2.08 -8.78
CA LEU A 49 18.44 -2.84 -7.54
C LEU A 49 17.78 -4.21 -7.81
N GLY A 50 17.41 -4.48 -9.06
CA GLY A 50 16.89 -5.77 -9.51
C GLY A 50 15.37 -5.83 -9.58
N PHE A 51 14.66 -4.70 -9.44
CA PHE A 51 13.22 -4.65 -9.61
C PHE A 51 12.84 -4.57 -11.09
N ARG A 52 11.68 -5.16 -11.42
CA ARG A 52 11.05 -4.99 -12.73
C ARG A 52 10.12 -3.80 -12.67
N ILE A 53 10.33 -2.84 -13.57
CA ILE A 53 9.52 -1.63 -13.59
C ILE A 53 8.43 -1.76 -14.63
N VAL A 54 7.23 -1.30 -14.26
CA VAL A 54 6.09 -1.10 -15.17
C VAL A 54 5.63 0.34 -15.06
N GLU A 55 5.00 0.86 -16.11
CA GLU A 55 4.46 2.22 -16.09
C GLU A 55 3.30 2.31 -15.09
N GLY A 56 3.44 3.23 -14.14
CA GLY A 56 2.44 3.53 -13.14
C GLY A 56 1.53 4.69 -13.54
N GLY A 57 0.98 5.38 -12.53
CA GLY A 57 0.08 6.52 -12.69
C GLY A 57 -0.35 7.02 -11.32
N PRO A 58 -1.57 7.56 -11.18
CA PRO A 58 -2.12 7.88 -9.87
C PRO A 58 -2.08 6.67 -8.91
N TYR A 59 -2.01 6.94 -7.62
CA TYR A 59 -1.75 5.96 -6.55
C TYR A 59 -2.42 4.59 -6.74
N GLY A 60 -3.76 4.54 -6.81
CA GLY A 60 -4.52 3.30 -6.98
C GLY A 60 -4.27 2.60 -8.32
N TYR A 61 -4.01 3.37 -9.39
CA TYR A 61 -3.66 2.82 -10.70
C TYR A 61 -2.31 2.09 -10.67
N GLY A 62 -1.29 2.68 -10.04
CA GLY A 62 0.02 2.03 -9.91
C GLY A 62 -0.08 0.70 -9.15
N ARG A 63 -0.88 0.67 -8.08
CA ARG A 63 -1.13 -0.56 -7.31
C ARG A 63 -1.86 -1.63 -8.11
N ILE A 64 -2.88 -1.28 -8.89
CA ILE A 64 -3.62 -2.27 -9.67
C ILE A 64 -2.79 -2.82 -10.84
N VAL A 65 -1.98 -1.98 -11.51
CA VAL A 65 -1.12 -2.42 -12.61
C VAL A 65 -0.01 -3.33 -12.11
N SER A 66 0.69 -2.96 -11.04
CA SER A 66 1.72 -3.82 -10.45
C SER A 66 1.15 -5.17 -9.98
N LEU A 67 -0.09 -5.19 -9.47
CA LEU A 67 -0.77 -6.44 -9.07
C LEU A 67 -1.12 -7.30 -10.29
N LYS A 68 -1.72 -6.70 -11.34
CA LYS A 68 -2.05 -7.40 -12.60
C LYS A 68 -0.82 -8.03 -13.24
N GLU A 69 0.27 -7.26 -13.34
CA GLU A 69 1.52 -7.77 -13.92
C GLU A 69 2.13 -8.86 -13.03
N SER A 70 2.02 -8.76 -11.70
CA SER A 70 2.55 -9.79 -10.79
C SER A 70 1.80 -11.12 -10.89
N ILE A 71 0.48 -11.06 -11.11
CA ILE A 71 -0.38 -12.23 -11.33
C ILE A 71 -0.01 -12.94 -12.64
N LYS A 72 0.24 -12.18 -13.72
CA LYS A 72 0.64 -12.71 -15.03
C LYS A 72 2.04 -13.32 -15.01
N ASP A 73 2.95 -12.68 -14.29
CA ASP A 73 4.37 -12.99 -14.29
C ASP A 73 4.77 -14.15 -13.36
N SER A 74 3.89 -14.56 -12.46
CA SER A 74 4.21 -15.57 -11.46
C SER A 74 3.04 -16.49 -11.15
N ASN A 75 3.33 -17.73 -10.76
CA ASN A 75 2.37 -18.67 -10.19
C ASN A 75 2.25 -18.55 -8.67
N SER A 76 2.66 -17.42 -8.08
CA SER A 76 2.67 -17.20 -6.63
C SER A 76 1.26 -17.33 -6.03
N GLU A 77 1.14 -18.00 -4.90
CA GLU A 77 -0.16 -18.13 -4.20
C GLU A 77 -0.53 -16.85 -3.42
N TYR A 78 0.48 -16.07 -3.03
CA TYR A 78 0.33 -14.87 -2.21
C TYR A 78 1.06 -13.69 -2.85
N PHE A 79 0.48 -12.51 -2.69
CA PHE A 79 0.97 -11.22 -3.15
C PHE A 79 1.05 -10.25 -1.99
N PHE A 80 2.23 -9.65 -1.78
CA PHE A 80 2.44 -8.60 -0.79
C PHE A 80 2.52 -7.26 -1.52
N VAL A 81 1.49 -6.45 -1.34
CA VAL A 81 1.41 -5.10 -1.86
C VAL A 81 1.87 -4.16 -0.77
N CYS A 82 2.89 -3.35 -1.01
CA CYS A 82 3.38 -2.31 -0.09
C CYS A 82 3.91 -1.15 -0.92
N ASP A 83 3.73 0.09 -0.48
CA ASP A 83 4.33 1.24 -1.16
C ASP A 83 5.86 1.19 -1.03
N PHE A 84 6.58 1.65 -2.05
CA PHE A 84 8.01 1.38 -2.16
C PHE A 84 8.80 2.11 -1.07
N ASP A 85 8.37 3.33 -0.76
CA ASP A 85 8.91 4.17 0.31
C ASP A 85 8.77 3.51 1.69
N LYS A 86 7.58 2.96 2.00
CA LYS A 86 7.32 2.21 3.23
C LYS A 86 8.14 0.94 3.30
N MET A 87 8.29 0.23 2.19
CA MET A 87 9.16 -0.94 2.15
C MET A 87 10.62 -0.57 2.45
N LEU A 88 11.14 0.50 1.84
CA LEU A 88 12.50 0.97 2.10
C LEU A 88 12.68 1.38 3.57
N HIS A 89 11.72 2.11 4.12
CA HIS A 89 11.71 2.48 5.53
C HIS A 89 11.72 1.25 6.44
N TRP A 90 10.81 0.31 6.20
CA TRP A 90 10.67 -0.91 7.02
C TRP A 90 11.92 -1.78 6.99
N LEU A 91 12.59 -1.91 5.84
CA LEU A 91 13.88 -2.60 5.73
C LEU A 91 14.99 -1.92 6.55
N ARG A 92 14.93 -0.60 6.76
CA ARG A 92 15.91 0.15 7.55
C ARG A 92 15.61 0.13 9.04
N THR A 93 14.34 0.09 9.43
CA THR A 93 13.91 0.22 10.83
C THR A 93 13.70 -1.13 11.52
N ASP A 94 13.09 -2.10 10.83
CA ASP A 94 12.86 -3.46 11.36
C ASP A 94 12.88 -4.51 10.22
N PRO A 95 14.07 -4.83 9.67
CA PRO A 95 14.20 -5.80 8.58
C PRO A 95 13.73 -7.21 8.96
N GLU A 96 13.82 -7.59 10.24
CA GLU A 96 13.39 -8.90 10.72
C GLU A 96 11.87 -8.99 10.76
N GLU A 97 11.16 -7.92 11.14
CA GLU A 97 9.69 -7.89 11.02
C GLU A 97 9.25 -7.91 9.56
N PHE A 98 9.88 -7.12 8.70
CA PHE A 98 9.58 -7.15 7.27
C PHE A 98 9.76 -8.57 6.70
N LYS A 99 10.84 -9.27 7.07
CA LYS A 99 11.09 -10.66 6.69
C LYS A 99 9.99 -11.61 7.19
N ARG A 100 9.60 -11.50 8.47
CA ARG A 100 8.49 -12.31 9.03
C ARG A 100 7.18 -12.11 8.26
N ILE A 101 6.89 -10.88 7.83
CA ILE A 101 5.73 -10.57 7.01
C ILE A 101 5.87 -11.17 5.61
N LEU A 102 7.03 -11.04 4.96
CA LEU A 102 7.30 -11.59 3.63
C LEU A 102 7.19 -13.13 3.59
N GLU A 103 7.54 -13.80 4.69
CA GLU A 103 7.45 -15.25 4.87
C GLU A 103 6.06 -15.72 5.33
N SER A 104 5.21 -14.78 5.76
CA SER A 104 3.87 -15.10 6.26
C SER A 104 2.95 -15.66 5.17
N LYS A 105 2.06 -16.56 5.60
CA LYS A 105 0.99 -17.13 4.77
C LYS A 105 -0.33 -17.06 5.54
N PRO A 106 -0.96 -15.86 5.58
CA PRO A 106 -2.21 -15.68 6.32
C PRO A 106 -3.30 -16.64 5.82
N ARG A 107 -4.18 -17.05 6.74
CA ARG A 107 -5.38 -17.85 6.41
C ARG A 107 -6.49 -17.01 5.76
N SER A 108 -6.42 -15.70 5.91
CA SER A 108 -7.32 -14.74 5.26
C SER A 108 -7.04 -14.64 3.76
N ASP A 109 -8.08 -14.32 3.00
CA ASP A 109 -7.97 -14.05 1.57
C ASP A 109 -7.31 -12.69 1.29
N LEU A 110 -7.70 -11.68 2.08
CA LEU A 110 -7.06 -10.36 2.13
C LEU A 110 -6.66 -10.09 3.57
N THR A 111 -5.40 -9.73 3.79
CA THR A 111 -4.87 -9.36 5.10
C THR A 111 -4.40 -7.92 5.05
N VAL A 112 -5.01 -7.06 5.85
CA VAL A 112 -4.54 -5.68 6.02
C VAL A 112 -3.36 -5.70 6.98
N ILE A 113 -2.25 -5.09 6.58
CA ILE A 113 -1.10 -4.89 7.46
C ILE A 113 -1.25 -3.50 8.06
N SER A 114 -1.67 -3.47 9.33
CA SER A 114 -2.04 -2.27 10.05
C SER A 114 -0.87 -1.78 10.92
N ARG A 115 -0.78 -0.46 11.12
CA ARG A 115 0.18 0.12 12.07
C ARG A 115 -0.24 -0.27 13.48
N SER A 116 0.72 -0.70 14.29
CA SER A 116 0.50 -0.82 15.74
C SER A 116 0.22 0.56 16.35
N PRO A 117 -0.35 0.64 17.57
CA PRO A 117 -0.50 1.90 18.28
C PRO A 117 0.80 2.70 18.39
N LYS A 118 1.92 2.00 18.62
CA LYS A 118 3.26 2.60 18.70
C LYS A 118 3.71 3.17 17.35
N ALA A 119 3.47 2.45 16.25
CA ALA A 119 3.78 2.94 14.92
C ALA A 119 2.93 4.19 14.58
N LEU A 120 1.63 4.16 14.90
CA LEU A 120 0.70 5.29 14.71
C LEU A 120 1.14 6.56 15.45
N GLU A 121 1.72 6.44 16.65
CA GLU A 121 2.19 7.59 17.43
C GLU A 121 3.31 8.39 16.75
N THR A 122 4.01 7.80 15.77
CA THR A 122 5.06 8.50 15.02
C THR A 122 4.53 9.43 13.93
N TYR A 123 3.26 9.28 13.54
CA TYR A 123 2.65 10.04 12.46
C TYR A 123 2.10 11.41 12.93
N PRO A 124 1.98 12.39 12.01
CA PRO A 124 1.29 13.66 12.25
C PRO A 124 -0.18 13.48 12.65
N LYS A 125 -0.73 14.42 13.44
CA LYS A 125 -2.13 14.36 13.89
C LYS A 125 -3.13 14.55 12.76
N ALA A 126 -2.88 15.48 11.84
CA ALA A 126 -3.66 15.67 10.62
C ALA A 126 -3.88 14.37 9.84
N TRP A 127 -2.88 13.49 9.84
CA TRP A 127 -2.95 12.20 9.17
C TRP A 127 -3.74 11.21 10.02
N THR A 128 -3.26 10.91 11.23
CA THR A 128 -3.84 9.87 12.08
C THR A 128 -5.32 10.11 12.41
N GLU A 129 -5.73 11.35 12.65
CA GLU A 129 -7.14 11.66 12.98
C GLU A 129 -8.07 11.48 11.77
N THR A 130 -7.67 11.98 10.59
CA THR A 130 -8.46 11.82 9.37
C THR A 130 -8.55 10.35 8.93
N GLU A 131 -7.44 9.62 9.02
CA GLU A 131 -7.37 8.19 8.70
C GLU A 131 -8.20 7.34 9.67
N HIS A 132 -8.25 7.72 10.95
CA HIS A 132 -9.07 7.05 11.95
C HIS A 132 -10.58 7.21 11.66
N ILE A 133 -11.02 8.39 11.21
CA ILE A 133 -12.40 8.61 10.78
C ILE A 133 -12.72 7.73 9.56
N ALA A 134 -11.85 7.72 8.55
CA ALA A 134 -12.04 6.87 7.37
C ALA A 134 -12.13 5.38 7.75
N SER A 135 -11.27 4.92 8.66
CA SER A 135 -11.24 3.53 9.15
C SER A 135 -12.52 3.14 9.89
N LYS A 136 -13.08 4.06 10.70
CA LYS A 136 -14.37 3.86 11.39
C LYS A 136 -15.56 3.80 10.44
N ILE A 137 -15.52 4.55 9.34
CA ILE A 137 -16.56 4.49 8.31
C ILE A 137 -16.48 3.15 7.57
N LEU A 138 -15.26 2.75 7.18
CA LEU A 138 -15.05 1.45 6.54
C LEU A 138 -15.50 0.28 7.44
N GLU A 139 -15.22 0.34 8.73
CA GLU A 139 -15.69 -0.66 9.71
C GLU A 139 -17.20 -0.86 9.66
N LYS A 140 -17.99 0.20 9.46
CA LYS A 140 -19.46 0.09 9.33
C LYS A 140 -19.89 -0.65 8.06
N ILE A 141 -19.06 -0.65 7.02
CA ILE A 141 -19.34 -1.27 5.73
C ILE A 141 -18.89 -2.74 5.72
N ILE A 142 -17.68 -3.02 6.20
CA ILE A 142 -17.11 -4.38 6.16
C ILE A 142 -17.28 -5.16 7.48
N GLY A 143 -17.84 -4.53 8.51
CA GLY A 143 -18.07 -5.14 9.83
C GLY A 143 -16.80 -5.37 10.65
N LYS A 144 -15.68 -4.73 10.29
CA LYS A 144 -14.37 -4.96 10.91
C LYS A 144 -13.48 -3.71 10.83
N TYR A 145 -12.92 -3.31 11.97
CA TYR A 145 -11.91 -2.25 11.98
C TYR A 145 -10.62 -2.72 11.30
N VAL A 146 -10.12 -1.89 10.39
CA VAL A 146 -8.81 -2.04 9.74
C VAL A 146 -8.15 -0.67 9.66
N ASP A 147 -6.82 -0.61 9.81
CA ASP A 147 -6.08 0.63 9.55
C ASP A 147 -5.96 0.84 8.03
N LEU A 148 -6.88 1.66 7.50
CA LEU A 148 -7.13 1.76 6.07
C LEU A 148 -5.97 2.36 5.27
N MET A 149 -5.29 3.34 5.85
CA MET A 149 -4.46 4.28 5.08
C MET A 149 -2.97 4.00 5.14
N ASN A 150 -2.60 2.93 5.84
CA ASN A 150 -1.22 2.50 5.89
C ASN A 150 -0.71 1.99 4.55
N GLY A 151 -1.58 1.31 3.78
CA GLY A 151 -1.28 0.90 2.42
C GLY A 151 -0.99 -0.58 2.22
N PRO A 152 -0.34 -1.38 3.09
CA PRO A 152 0.05 -2.71 2.68
C PRO A 152 -1.03 -3.79 2.86
N TYR A 153 -1.10 -4.71 1.89
CA TYR A 153 -1.99 -5.86 1.91
C TYR A 153 -1.23 -7.14 1.57
N ILE A 154 -1.59 -8.24 2.22
CA ILE A 154 -1.29 -9.58 1.71
C ILE A 154 -2.58 -10.15 1.10
N LEU A 155 -2.52 -10.48 -0.18
CA LEU A 155 -3.62 -11.08 -0.93
C LEU A 155 -3.25 -12.52 -1.28
N ASN A 156 -4.15 -13.46 -1.07
CA ASN A 156 -4.05 -14.72 -1.80
C ASN A 156 -4.44 -14.51 -3.28
N ARG A 157 -4.12 -15.47 -4.13
CA ARG A 157 -4.37 -15.38 -5.57
C ARG A 157 -5.83 -15.12 -5.91
N LYS A 158 -6.77 -15.80 -5.25
CA LYS A 158 -8.21 -15.59 -5.45
C LYS A 158 -8.62 -14.13 -5.20
N ALA A 159 -8.18 -13.55 -4.08
CA ALA A 159 -8.43 -12.15 -3.75
C ALA A 159 -7.80 -11.21 -4.78
N ALA A 160 -6.55 -11.48 -5.16
CA ALA A 160 -5.83 -10.68 -6.16
C ALA A 160 -6.55 -10.66 -7.52
N GLU A 161 -7.05 -11.80 -7.99
CA GLU A 161 -7.80 -11.90 -9.24
C GLU A 161 -9.15 -11.17 -9.17
N ILE A 162 -9.90 -11.31 -8.08
CA ILE A 162 -11.15 -10.58 -7.87
C ILE A 162 -10.91 -9.07 -7.85
N ILE A 163 -9.91 -8.60 -7.09
CA ILE A 163 -9.59 -7.18 -7.00
C ILE A 163 -9.18 -6.64 -8.36
N THR A 164 -8.29 -7.32 -9.08
CA THR A 164 -7.83 -6.86 -10.41
C THR A 164 -8.91 -6.85 -11.48
N ALA A 165 -9.93 -7.70 -11.35
CA ALA A 165 -11.08 -7.73 -12.26
C ALA A 165 -12.12 -6.63 -11.98
N ASN A 166 -12.17 -6.08 -10.76
CA ASN A 166 -13.27 -5.23 -10.31
C ASN A 166 -12.85 -3.84 -9.81
N SER A 167 -11.59 -3.64 -9.43
CA SER A 167 -11.07 -2.34 -8.95
C SER A 167 -10.99 -1.33 -10.08
N VAL A 168 -11.59 -0.17 -9.87
CA VAL A 168 -11.62 0.97 -10.80
C VAL A 168 -11.07 2.25 -10.18
N GLU A 169 -10.89 2.30 -8.87
CA GLU A 169 -10.36 3.48 -8.19
C GLU A 169 -8.87 3.69 -8.45
N THR A 170 -8.54 4.85 -8.99
CA THR A 170 -7.16 5.24 -9.32
C THR A 170 -6.53 6.14 -8.26
N GLY A 171 -7.32 6.71 -7.36
CA GLY A 171 -6.86 7.67 -6.34
C GLY A 171 -6.70 7.07 -4.94
N VAL A 172 -6.75 7.94 -3.93
CA VAL A 172 -6.64 7.60 -2.50
C VAL A 172 -7.79 6.73 -1.98
N GLY A 173 -8.92 6.68 -2.67
CA GLY A 173 -10.05 5.82 -2.33
C GLY A 173 -9.80 4.33 -2.61
N SER A 174 -8.78 4.00 -3.41
CA SER A 174 -8.42 2.61 -3.75
C SER A 174 -8.11 1.74 -2.52
N CYS A 175 -7.58 2.33 -1.45
CA CYS A 175 -7.36 1.62 -0.18
C CYS A 175 -8.67 1.04 0.39
N ALA A 176 -9.76 1.81 0.33
CA ALA A 176 -11.07 1.37 0.80
C ALA A 176 -11.72 0.39 -0.17
N GLU A 177 -11.58 0.68 -1.47
CA GLU A 177 -12.19 -0.14 -2.52
C GLU A 177 -11.78 -1.61 -2.38
N TRP A 178 -10.51 -1.92 -2.16
CA TRP A 178 -10.05 -3.31 -2.11
C TRP A 178 -10.66 -4.09 -0.94
N CYS A 179 -10.78 -3.47 0.24
CA CYS A 179 -11.44 -4.06 1.40
C CYS A 179 -12.94 -4.24 1.16
N ILE A 180 -13.60 -3.28 0.52
CA ILE A 180 -15.04 -3.36 0.20
C ILE A 180 -15.30 -4.45 -0.84
N LEU A 181 -14.51 -4.53 -1.92
CA LEU A 181 -14.60 -5.57 -2.92
C LEU A 181 -14.39 -6.97 -2.31
N ALA A 182 -13.42 -7.10 -1.40
CA ALA A 182 -13.20 -8.34 -0.67
C ALA A 182 -14.41 -8.73 0.19
N SER A 183 -14.99 -7.76 0.92
CA SER A 183 -16.20 -7.96 1.72
C SER A 183 -17.40 -8.37 0.85
N GLN A 184 -17.65 -7.67 -0.26
CA GLN A 184 -18.73 -7.96 -1.21
C GLN A 184 -18.59 -9.35 -1.85
N ALA A 185 -17.37 -9.77 -2.14
CA ALA A 185 -17.05 -11.11 -2.63
C ALA A 185 -17.01 -12.18 -1.52
N ARG A 186 -17.40 -11.84 -0.29
CA ARG A 186 -17.41 -12.72 0.89
C ARG A 186 -16.05 -13.37 1.18
N LEU A 187 -14.99 -12.64 0.89
CA LEU A 187 -13.62 -13.04 1.20
C LEU A 187 -13.35 -12.80 2.69
N ASN A 188 -12.53 -13.66 3.28
CA ASN A 188 -12.12 -13.50 4.67
C ASN A 188 -11.06 -12.39 4.79
N ILE A 189 -11.39 -11.31 5.52
CA ILE A 189 -10.48 -10.19 5.78
C ILE A 189 -9.79 -10.37 7.13
N GLY A 190 -8.46 -10.52 7.10
CA GLY A 190 -7.58 -10.57 8.26
C GLY A 190 -6.88 -9.25 8.53
N VAL A 191 -6.30 -9.13 9.72
CA VAL A 191 -5.50 -7.97 10.13
C VAL A 191 -4.25 -8.47 10.85
N ILE A 192 -3.09 -7.88 10.54
CA ILE A 192 -1.84 -8.06 11.27
C ILE A 192 -1.34 -6.66 11.64
N ASN A 193 -1.06 -6.43 12.92
CA ASN A 193 -0.44 -5.18 13.38
C ASN A 193 1.08 -5.32 13.39
N VAL A 194 1.78 -4.28 12.94
CA VAL A 194 3.24 -4.26 12.84
C VAL A 194 3.83 -2.95 13.37
N ASP A 195 5.05 -3.02 13.89
CA ASP A 195 5.75 -1.86 14.46
C ASP A 195 6.60 -1.12 13.42
N GLY A 196 7.12 -1.80 12.40
CA GLY A 196 8.06 -1.24 11.41
C GLY A 196 7.42 -0.37 10.33
N LEU A 197 6.10 -0.16 10.40
CA LEU A 197 5.37 0.84 9.61
C LEU A 197 5.26 2.17 10.36
N THR A 198 6.38 2.61 10.95
CA THR A 198 6.53 3.98 11.45
C THR A 198 6.57 4.99 10.30
N TRP A 199 6.38 6.27 10.64
CA TRP A 199 6.31 7.36 9.67
C TRP A 199 7.63 7.51 8.89
N GLU A 200 7.53 7.31 7.57
CA GLU A 200 8.66 7.21 6.64
C GLU A 200 9.11 8.53 6.02
N ASP A 201 8.24 9.55 5.99
CA ASP A 201 8.57 10.85 5.39
C ASP A 201 9.85 11.50 5.94
N PRO A 202 10.17 11.42 7.25
CA PRO A 202 11.41 11.98 7.78
C PRO A 202 12.67 11.49 7.07
N ASP A 203 12.68 10.25 6.55
CA ASP A 203 13.85 9.66 5.89
C ASP A 203 14.32 10.50 4.69
N ARG A 204 13.36 11.05 3.94
CA ARG A 204 13.63 11.80 2.70
C ARG A 204 13.74 13.32 2.89
N TYR A 205 13.46 13.81 4.10
CA TYR A 205 13.49 15.24 4.45
C TYR A 205 14.58 15.59 5.48
N THR A 206 15.60 14.76 5.67
CA THR A 206 16.71 15.01 6.62
C THR A 206 17.33 16.41 6.51
N SER A 207 17.60 16.89 5.28
CA SER A 207 18.11 18.25 5.02
C SER A 207 17.10 19.38 5.30
N SER A 208 15.80 19.07 5.27
CA SER A 208 14.75 20.02 5.64
C SER A 208 14.63 20.10 7.16
N ILE A 209 14.59 18.95 7.83
CA ILE A 209 14.52 18.83 9.29
C ILE A 209 15.65 19.63 9.96
N SER A 210 16.87 19.58 9.43
CA SER A 210 18.03 20.30 9.99
C SER A 210 17.90 21.82 9.99
N LYS A 211 16.89 22.39 9.31
CA LYS A 211 16.63 23.84 9.28
C LYS A 211 15.73 24.31 10.43
N TYR A 212 15.13 23.39 11.18
CA TYR A 212 14.24 23.65 12.30
C TYR A 212 14.96 23.42 13.62
N HIS A 213 14.40 23.92 14.72
CA HIS A 213 15.00 23.76 16.04
C HIS A 213 15.02 22.28 16.47
N ASN A 214 13.96 21.54 16.16
CA ASN A 214 13.87 20.11 16.41
C ASN A 214 12.88 19.43 15.43
N PHE A 215 12.85 18.10 15.49
CA PHE A 215 11.99 17.27 14.65
C PHE A 215 10.50 17.53 14.84
N GLU A 216 10.06 17.76 16.07
CA GLU A 216 8.64 18.00 16.38
C GLU A 216 8.17 19.33 15.78
N GLU A 217 8.97 20.39 15.87
CA GLU A 217 8.67 21.67 15.23
C GLU A 217 8.56 21.51 13.69
N TRP A 218 9.49 20.77 13.07
CA TRP A 218 9.41 20.48 11.64
C TRP A 218 8.14 19.72 11.27
N LYS A 219 7.80 18.68 12.06
CA LYS A 219 6.60 17.86 11.87
C LYS A 219 5.34 18.72 11.98
N ASP A 220 5.24 19.55 13.00
CA ASP A 220 4.07 20.40 13.25
C ASP A 220 3.90 21.44 12.13
N ILE A 221 4.97 22.13 11.75
CA ILE A 221 4.92 23.17 10.71
C ILE A 221 4.70 22.59 9.32
N THR A 222 5.22 21.40 9.03
CA THR A 222 5.18 20.83 7.67
C THR A 222 3.98 19.92 7.46
N PHE A 223 3.71 19.04 8.43
CA PHE A 223 2.75 17.93 8.29
C PHE A 223 1.57 18.00 9.27
N ASP A 224 1.51 19.00 10.14
CA ASP A 224 0.35 19.29 10.98
C ASP A 224 -0.16 20.74 10.85
N SER A 225 0.27 21.43 9.78
CA SER A 225 -0.18 22.79 9.47
C SER A 225 -1.64 22.84 9.02
N LEU A 226 -2.25 24.03 9.06
CA LEU A 226 -3.60 24.24 8.50
C LEU A 226 -3.73 23.82 7.03
N TYR A 227 -2.65 23.96 6.27
CA TYR A 227 -2.61 23.53 4.87
C TYR A 227 -2.67 22.00 4.78
N GLU A 228 -1.87 21.30 5.57
CA GLU A 228 -1.88 19.84 5.57
C GLU A 228 -3.22 19.31 6.09
N TRP A 229 -3.79 19.88 7.15
CA TRP A 229 -5.13 19.55 7.62
C TRP A 229 -6.20 19.66 6.51
N ARG A 230 -6.20 20.77 5.76
CA ARG A 230 -7.11 20.94 4.62
C ARG A 230 -6.96 19.80 3.61
N LYS A 231 -5.72 19.52 3.19
CA LYS A 231 -5.41 18.45 2.23
C LYS A 231 -5.85 17.08 2.74
N ARG A 232 -5.60 16.77 4.02
CA ARG A 232 -5.98 15.48 4.65
C ARG A 232 -7.50 15.34 4.78
N VAL A 233 -8.23 16.42 5.05
CA VAL A 233 -9.70 16.43 5.03
C VAL A 233 -10.24 16.21 3.62
N GLU A 234 -9.63 16.80 2.60
CA GLU A 234 -10.00 16.53 1.20
C GLU A 234 -9.75 15.06 0.81
N PHE A 235 -8.68 14.45 1.31
CA PHE A 235 -8.42 13.02 1.10
C PHE A 235 -9.46 12.15 1.79
N LEU A 236 -9.80 12.46 3.04
CA LEU A 236 -10.89 11.80 3.76
C LEU A 236 -12.21 11.91 2.99
N HIS A 237 -12.56 13.09 2.47
CA HIS A 237 -13.79 13.27 1.68
C HIS A 237 -13.83 12.34 0.47
N LYS A 238 -12.78 12.32 -0.35
CA LYS A 238 -12.68 11.45 -1.54
C LYS A 238 -12.79 9.96 -1.18
N GLN A 239 -12.23 9.56 -0.05
CA GLN A 239 -12.33 8.17 0.43
C GLN A 239 -13.76 7.82 0.84
N VAL A 240 -14.43 8.71 1.57
CA VAL A 240 -15.81 8.52 2.01
C VAL A 240 -16.76 8.46 0.82
N GLU A 241 -16.57 9.28 -0.21
CA GLU A 241 -17.35 9.19 -1.45
C GLU A 241 -17.24 7.81 -2.10
N VAL A 242 -16.04 7.26 -2.22
CA VAL A 242 -15.83 5.90 -2.75
C VAL A 242 -16.51 4.85 -1.87
N MET A 243 -16.37 4.96 -0.55
CA MET A 243 -16.99 4.04 0.40
C MET A 243 -18.51 4.03 0.32
N ILE A 244 -19.14 5.21 0.29
CA ILE A 244 -20.60 5.36 0.20
C ILE A 244 -21.07 4.81 -1.14
N ARG A 245 -20.44 5.23 -2.25
CA ARG A 245 -20.81 4.76 -3.60
C ARG A 245 -20.77 3.23 -3.69
N LEU A 246 -19.69 2.60 -3.23
CA LEU A 246 -19.57 1.13 -3.28
C LEU A 246 -20.53 0.41 -2.32
N ASN A 247 -20.95 1.07 -1.23
CA ASN A 247 -21.94 0.52 -0.31
C ASN A 247 -23.37 0.61 -0.87
N GLU A 248 -23.71 1.71 -1.55
CA GLU A 248 -25.03 1.94 -2.16
C GLU A 248 -25.19 1.19 -3.49
N GLU A 249 -24.11 1.07 -4.26
CA GLU A 249 -24.05 0.38 -5.55
C GLU A 249 -23.02 -0.77 -5.48
N PRO A 250 -23.35 -1.91 -4.83
CA PRO A 250 -22.42 -3.01 -4.73
C PRO A 250 -21.97 -3.52 -6.10
N VAL A 251 -20.67 -3.73 -6.26
CA VAL A 251 -20.14 -4.37 -7.45
C VAL A 251 -20.57 -5.83 -7.40
N ASN A 252 -21.29 -6.31 -8.41
CA ASN A 252 -21.53 -7.75 -8.55
C ASN A 252 -20.20 -8.39 -8.97
N PRO A 253 -19.43 -9.03 -8.07
CA PRO A 253 -18.02 -9.27 -8.33
C PRO A 253 -17.89 -10.26 -9.48
N LYS A 254 -17.16 -9.86 -10.52
CA LYS A 254 -16.76 -10.79 -11.57
C LYS A 254 -15.75 -11.75 -10.98
N TYR A 255 -16.16 -13.00 -10.81
CA TYR A 255 -15.23 -14.08 -10.52
C TYR A 255 -14.43 -14.36 -11.80
N PRO A 256 -13.11 -14.59 -11.69
CA PRO A 256 -12.34 -15.06 -12.84
C PRO A 256 -12.98 -16.33 -13.41
N ASP A 257 -13.05 -16.42 -14.74
CA ASP A 257 -13.57 -17.60 -15.44
C ASP A 257 -12.81 -18.84 -14.95
N VAL A 258 -13.45 -19.68 -14.13
CA VAL A 258 -12.94 -21.00 -13.75
C VAL A 258 -13.14 -21.94 -14.93
N LYS A 259 -12.55 -21.63 -16.09
CA LYS A 259 -12.53 -22.59 -17.20
C LYS A 259 -11.44 -23.63 -16.93
N ASN A 260 -11.91 -24.82 -16.56
CA ASN A 260 -11.24 -26.11 -16.63
C ASN A 260 -9.98 -26.29 -15.76
N LYS A 261 -10.17 -26.54 -14.47
CA LYS A 261 -9.32 -27.46 -13.70
C LYS A 261 -10.23 -28.28 -12.79
N ILE A 262 -10.33 -29.58 -13.08
CA ILE A 262 -11.10 -30.67 -12.45
C ILE A 262 -12.17 -31.20 -13.41
N LEU A 263 -11.75 -32.17 -14.23
CA LEU A 263 -12.38 -33.48 -14.47
C LEU A 263 -11.66 -34.18 -15.65
N GLU A 264 -10.37 -34.46 -15.48
CA GLU A 264 -9.72 -35.64 -16.05
C GLU A 264 -8.82 -36.19 -14.93
N ASP A 265 -8.89 -37.50 -14.70
CA ASP A 265 -8.32 -38.28 -13.58
C ASP A 265 -9.16 -38.34 -12.27
N VAL A 266 -10.37 -38.92 -12.35
CA VAL A 266 -10.81 -40.11 -11.58
C VAL A 266 -11.80 -40.91 -12.41
#